data_AF-A0A314KSC2-F1
#
_entry.id   AF-A0A314KSC2-F1
#
_cell.length_a   1.000
_cell.length_b   1.000
_cell.length_c   1.000
_cell.angle_alpha   90.00
_cell.angle_beta   90.00
_cell.angle_gamma   90.00
#
_symmetry.space_group_name_H-M   'P 1'
#
loop_
_entity.id
_entity.type
_entity.pdbx_description
1 polymer ?
#
loop_
_entity_poly.entity_id
_entity_poly.type
_entity_poly.pdbx_seq_one_letter_code
_entity_poly.pdbx_strand_id
1 'polypeptide(L)'
;MAGNSDDIVSDDVNFGFKRSEMYELKLSGTATVYDRHVFLCYKSHETWPSHVESSDSDPLPKLLAATLKARKDEIKLKTVLTICEVREDIGLSDGDVLIFPEMIKYRNLKESDVDAFVEDVLVNGKPWTSGLQEPLSGSYVFVCSHNNRDRRCGVCGPILIEEFSKLIDSKDLKNEVHVTACSHVGGHKYAGNVIIFSADKEGKIAGNWYGYVTPSDVPILLDEQIREGKVIERLWRGQMGLPAEITDKVNEQRVPNGTTVDEKGQAPVENASQGCCQGTAGFSCCRDASAEVKEGKKGQGRLSCWSGKWDQPEVFTAIGMVGAVAFVAVAYGFYKRSH
;
A
#
# COMPACT_ATOMS: atom_id res chain seq x y z
N MET A 1 10.38 -26.80 9.61
CA MET A 1 9.73 -27.77 8.71
C MET A 1 10.40 -27.61 7.35
N ALA A 2 11.01 -28.66 6.81
CA ALA A 2 11.62 -28.61 5.48
C ALA A 2 10.48 -28.68 4.46
N GLY A 3 10.15 -27.55 3.81
CA GLY A 3 9.28 -27.54 2.65
C GLY A 3 9.91 -28.41 1.54
N ASN A 4 9.09 -29.18 0.83
CA ASN A 4 9.55 -30.06 -0.23
C ASN A 4 10.24 -29.21 -1.32
N SER A 5 11.41 -29.63 -1.81
CA SER A 5 12.17 -28.86 -2.82
C SER A 5 11.37 -28.63 -4.10
N ASP A 6 10.46 -29.55 -4.42
CA ASP A 6 9.59 -29.46 -5.59
C ASP A 6 8.53 -28.35 -5.44
N ASP A 7 8.04 -28.11 -4.22
CA ASP A 7 7.07 -27.04 -3.94
C ASP A 7 7.73 -25.66 -4.08
N ILE A 8 9.00 -25.53 -3.66
CA ILE A 8 9.78 -24.29 -3.78
C ILE A 8 10.07 -23.96 -5.26
N VAL A 9 10.42 -24.98 -6.07
CA VAL A 9 10.66 -24.80 -7.51
C VAL A 9 9.36 -24.43 -8.24
N SER A 10 8.23 -25.04 -7.86
CA SER A 10 6.90 -24.70 -8.38
C SER A 10 6.50 -23.27 -8.03
N ASP A 11 6.69 -22.85 -6.78
CA ASP A 11 6.33 -21.51 -6.33
C ASP A 11 7.18 -20.42 -6.99
N ASP A 12 8.47 -20.66 -7.21
CA ASP A 12 9.34 -19.67 -7.87
C ASP A 12 8.94 -19.42 -9.33
N VAL A 13 8.49 -20.47 -10.03
CA VAL A 13 8.00 -20.39 -11.43
C VAL A 13 6.62 -19.74 -11.50
N ASN A 14 5.72 -20.06 -10.57
CA ASN A 14 4.34 -19.56 -10.61
C ASN A 14 4.18 -18.16 -9.99
N PHE A 15 4.96 -17.89 -8.94
CA PHE A 15 4.78 -16.72 -8.07
C PHE A 15 6.08 -15.99 -7.76
N GLY A 16 7.25 -16.57 -7.97
CA GLY A 16 8.55 -15.98 -7.64
C GLY A 16 9.20 -15.22 -8.80
N PHE A 17 10.52 -15.36 -8.93
CA PHE A 17 11.34 -14.56 -9.85
C PHE A 17 11.49 -15.22 -11.23
N LYS A 18 10.98 -16.45 -11.41
CA LYS A 18 11.02 -17.20 -12.68
C LYS A 18 9.71 -17.21 -13.46
N ARG A 19 8.75 -16.37 -13.07
CA ARG A 19 7.49 -16.17 -13.80
C ARG A 19 7.79 -15.76 -15.24
N SER A 20 7.08 -16.34 -16.21
CA SER A 20 7.33 -16.13 -17.64
C SER A 20 7.12 -14.68 -18.06
N GLU A 21 6.17 -13.98 -17.43
CA GLU A 21 5.79 -12.61 -17.78
C GLU A 21 6.66 -11.53 -17.10
N MET A 22 7.74 -11.92 -16.41
CA MET A 22 8.71 -10.97 -15.85
C MET A 22 9.26 -10.08 -16.97
N TYR A 23 9.32 -8.76 -16.70
CA TYR A 23 9.88 -7.76 -17.61
C TYR A 23 9.09 -7.49 -18.92
N GLU A 24 7.93 -8.11 -19.12
CA GLU A 24 7.12 -7.88 -20.33
C GLU A 24 6.38 -6.52 -20.34
N LEU A 25 6.12 -5.96 -19.16
CA LEU A 25 5.32 -4.75 -19.02
C LEU A 25 6.19 -3.52 -18.72
N LYS A 26 5.83 -2.37 -19.32
CA LYS A 26 6.43 -1.06 -18.96
C LYS A 26 6.20 -0.79 -17.47
N LEU A 27 7.28 -0.41 -16.78
CA LEU A 27 7.28 -0.04 -15.35
C LEU A 27 7.08 1.47 -15.14
N SER A 28 7.82 2.31 -15.87
CA SER A 28 7.80 3.76 -15.67
C SER A 28 6.38 4.32 -15.78
N GLY A 29 6.00 5.16 -14.81
CA GLY A 29 4.68 5.78 -14.71
C GLY A 29 3.59 4.89 -14.10
N THR A 30 3.92 3.69 -13.60
CA THR A 30 2.93 2.75 -13.05
C THR A 30 2.78 2.83 -11.52
N ALA A 31 3.63 3.59 -10.84
CA ALA A 31 3.44 3.89 -9.42
C ALA A 31 2.29 4.88 -9.24
N THR A 32 1.56 4.75 -8.13
CA THR A 32 0.54 5.71 -7.75
C THR A 32 1.20 7.08 -7.56
N VAL A 33 0.60 8.14 -8.13
CA VAL A 33 1.02 9.53 -7.87
C VAL A 33 0.48 9.96 -6.51
N TYR A 34 1.34 10.41 -5.60
CA TYR A 34 0.98 10.94 -4.27
C TYR A 34 2.10 11.81 -3.73
N ASP A 35 1.83 12.60 -2.69
CA ASP A 35 2.75 13.60 -2.14
C ASP A 35 3.36 13.18 -0.80
N ARG A 36 2.61 12.42 0.01
CA ARG A 36 3.01 11.96 1.34
C ARG A 36 2.72 10.48 1.54
N HIS A 37 3.69 9.74 2.08
CA HIS A 37 3.51 8.35 2.51
C HIS A 37 3.44 8.28 4.03
N VAL A 38 2.36 7.68 4.53
CA VAL A 38 2.20 7.34 5.94
C VAL A 38 2.32 5.82 6.07
N PHE A 39 3.26 5.36 6.89
CA PHE A 39 3.37 3.95 7.26
C PHE A 39 2.90 3.76 8.70
N LEU A 40 2.01 2.80 8.93
CA LEU A 40 1.66 2.34 10.27
C LEU A 40 2.41 1.02 10.55
N CYS A 41 3.27 1.01 11.55
CA CYS A 41 3.90 -0.20 12.07
C CYS A 41 2.85 -1.02 12.83
N TYR A 42 2.57 -2.23 12.38
CA TYR A 42 1.50 -3.05 12.97
C TYR A 42 1.75 -4.54 12.79
N LYS A 43 1.90 -5.29 13.87
CA LYS A 43 2.11 -6.75 13.90
C LYS A 43 3.18 -7.25 12.89
N SER A 44 3.29 -8.57 12.76
CA SER A 44 4.10 -9.20 11.72
C SER A 44 3.31 -9.35 10.42
N HIS A 45 3.99 -9.19 9.29
CA HIS A 45 3.39 -9.35 7.96
C HIS A 45 2.81 -10.75 7.71
N GLU A 46 3.30 -11.75 8.44
CA GLU A 46 2.82 -13.13 8.38
C GLU A 46 1.40 -13.30 8.94
N THR A 47 0.97 -12.36 9.81
CA THR A 47 -0.30 -12.44 10.55
C THR A 47 -1.39 -11.53 10.00
N TRP A 48 -1.07 -10.66 9.04
CA TRP A 48 -2.04 -9.75 8.45
C TRP A 48 -3.12 -10.50 7.66
N PRO A 49 -4.40 -10.16 7.81
CA PRO A 49 -5.44 -10.64 6.90
C PRO A 49 -5.27 -9.95 5.53
N SER A 50 -5.90 -10.52 4.49
CA SER A 50 -5.82 -9.99 3.11
C SER A 50 -6.12 -8.49 2.99
N HIS A 51 -7.01 -7.96 3.84
CA HIS A 51 -7.35 -6.54 3.94
C HIS A 51 -7.21 -6.03 5.38
N VAL A 52 -5.96 -5.97 5.89
CA VAL A 52 -5.63 -5.45 7.22
C VAL A 52 -6.21 -4.04 7.45
N GLU A 53 -6.28 -3.20 6.42
CA GLU A 53 -6.85 -1.85 6.43
C GLU A 53 -8.36 -1.79 6.66
N SER A 54 -9.06 -2.93 6.63
CA SER A 54 -10.51 -3.00 6.79
C SER A 54 -10.95 -4.15 7.69
N SER A 55 -10.02 -4.77 8.41
CA SER A 55 -10.28 -5.93 9.26
C SER A 55 -10.89 -5.52 10.61
N ASP A 56 -12.00 -6.14 10.99
CA ASP A 56 -12.63 -5.94 12.31
C ASP A 56 -11.75 -6.45 13.47
N SER A 57 -10.86 -7.40 13.19
CA SER A 57 -9.89 -7.95 14.15
C SER A 57 -8.64 -7.08 14.32
N ASP A 58 -8.49 -6.06 13.47
CA ASP A 58 -7.32 -5.17 13.43
C ASP A 58 -7.79 -3.70 13.49
N PRO A 59 -8.36 -3.28 14.63
CA PRO A 59 -9.07 -2.01 14.77
C PRO A 59 -8.19 -0.78 14.52
N LEU A 60 -6.91 -0.79 14.90
CA LEU A 60 -6.02 0.36 14.69
C LEU A 60 -5.77 0.66 13.20
N PRO A 61 -5.27 -0.28 12.36
CA PRO A 61 -5.17 -0.07 10.91
C PRO A 61 -6.50 0.31 10.27
N LYS A 62 -7.59 -0.36 10.67
CA LYS A 62 -8.93 -0.08 10.15
C LYS A 62 -9.38 1.34 10.46
N LEU A 63 -9.25 1.78 11.71
CA LEU A 63 -9.66 3.10 12.15
C LEU A 63 -8.84 4.17 11.47
N LEU A 64 -7.51 4.03 11.42
CA LEU A 64 -6.63 4.98 10.73
C LEU A 64 -6.99 5.09 9.23
N ALA A 65 -7.17 3.96 8.54
CA ALA A 65 -7.57 3.95 7.14
C ALA A 65 -8.94 4.63 6.91
N ALA A 66 -9.91 4.35 7.79
CA ALA A 66 -11.24 4.93 7.73
C ALA A 66 -11.21 6.45 7.96
N THR A 67 -10.49 6.93 8.99
CA THR A 67 -10.37 8.36 9.31
C THR A 67 -9.67 9.12 8.18
N LEU A 68 -8.57 8.58 7.62
CA LEU A 68 -7.91 9.19 6.45
C LEU A 68 -8.83 9.31 5.24
N LYS A 69 -9.65 8.28 5.00
CA LYS A 69 -10.62 8.30 3.90
C LYS A 69 -11.73 9.32 4.14
N ALA A 70 -12.24 9.40 5.37
CA ALA A 70 -13.31 10.32 5.74
C ALA A 70 -12.86 11.79 5.67
N ARG A 71 -11.59 12.06 5.99
CA ARG A 71 -11.02 13.42 6.06
C ARG A 71 -10.15 13.79 4.86
N LYS A 72 -10.24 13.03 3.77
CA LYS A 72 -9.39 13.17 2.59
C LYS A 72 -9.37 14.60 2.03
N ASP A 73 -10.51 15.28 2.02
CA ASP A 73 -10.64 16.63 1.44
C ASP A 73 -10.08 17.73 2.37
N GLU A 74 -9.83 17.42 3.64
CA GLU A 74 -9.20 18.31 4.60
C GLU A 74 -7.66 18.19 4.58
N ILE A 75 -7.14 17.04 4.13
CA ILE A 75 -5.71 16.76 4.04
C ILE A 75 -5.15 17.40 2.77
N LYS A 76 -4.27 18.39 2.95
CA LYS A 76 -3.71 19.19 1.84
C LYS A 76 -2.85 18.39 0.85
N LEU A 77 -2.15 17.37 1.34
CA LEU A 77 -1.24 16.54 0.54
C LEU A 77 -1.91 15.22 0.19
N LYS A 78 -1.77 14.78 -1.07
CA LYS A 78 -2.26 13.46 -1.47
C LYS A 78 -1.51 12.39 -0.69
N THR A 79 -2.17 11.83 0.32
CA THR A 79 -1.55 10.92 1.29
C THR A 79 -1.91 9.48 0.99
N VAL A 80 -0.92 8.59 1.03
CA VAL A 80 -1.09 7.13 0.92
C VAL A 80 -0.76 6.51 2.28
N LEU A 81 -1.62 5.59 2.73
CA LEU A 81 -1.39 4.76 3.92
C LEU A 81 -0.89 3.38 3.48
N THR A 82 0.18 2.91 4.10
CA THR A 82 0.69 1.53 3.99
C THR A 82 0.93 0.98 5.39
N ILE A 83 0.72 -0.32 5.60
CA ILE A 83 1.09 -0.97 6.86
C ILE A 83 2.49 -1.54 6.71
N CYS A 84 3.37 -1.34 7.68
CA CYS A 84 4.68 -2.00 7.71
C CYS A 84 4.82 -2.89 8.94
N GLU A 85 5.69 -3.88 8.81
CA GLU A 85 5.92 -4.84 9.89
C GLU A 85 6.66 -4.20 11.06
N VAL A 86 6.26 -4.60 12.25
CA VAL A 86 6.99 -4.33 13.50
C VAL A 86 8.35 -5.01 13.45
N ARG A 87 9.40 -4.23 13.65
CA ARG A 87 10.80 -4.67 13.58
C ARG A 87 11.60 -4.01 14.69
N GLU A 88 11.73 -4.71 15.81
CA GLU A 88 12.42 -4.21 17.00
C GLU A 88 13.91 -3.93 16.75
N ASP A 89 14.54 -4.72 15.88
CA ASP A 89 15.95 -4.61 15.51
C ASP A 89 16.30 -3.30 14.78
N ILE A 90 15.32 -2.66 14.13
CA ILE A 90 15.44 -1.32 13.52
C ILE A 90 14.58 -0.27 14.25
N GLY A 91 14.16 -0.56 15.48
CA GLY A 91 13.45 0.39 16.34
C GLY A 91 12.02 0.74 15.91
N LEU A 92 11.36 -0.14 15.15
CA LEU A 92 9.95 -0.02 14.75
C LEU A 92 9.07 -0.86 15.68
N SER A 93 8.20 -0.21 16.44
CA SER A 93 7.30 -0.84 17.41
C SER A 93 5.85 -0.79 16.93
N ASP A 94 5.00 -1.64 17.48
CA ASP A 94 3.56 -1.64 17.17
C ASP A 94 2.93 -0.27 17.50
N GLY A 95 2.13 0.24 16.57
CA GLY A 95 1.49 1.55 16.66
C GLY A 95 2.39 2.72 16.26
N ASP A 96 3.67 2.51 15.90
CA ASP A 96 4.48 3.60 15.35
C ASP A 96 3.95 4.06 13.98
N VAL A 97 4.04 5.36 13.71
CA VAL A 97 3.66 5.94 12.42
C VAL A 97 4.85 6.68 11.81
N LEU A 98 5.28 6.26 10.61
CA LEU A 98 6.36 6.90 9.85
C LEU A 98 5.75 7.79 8.77
N ILE A 99 6.29 9.00 8.59
CA ILE A 99 5.82 9.95 7.58
C ILE A 99 6.97 10.39 6.68
N PHE A 100 6.79 10.21 5.38
CA PHE A 100 7.67 10.65 4.31
C PHE A 100 6.95 11.65 3.40
N PRO A 101 7.61 12.71 2.89
CA PRO A 101 9.05 12.98 2.93
C PRO A 101 9.58 13.60 4.23
N GLU A 102 8.72 13.82 5.24
CA GLU A 102 9.08 14.56 6.45
C GLU A 102 10.15 13.88 7.31
N MET A 103 10.38 12.57 7.14
CA MET A 103 11.34 11.77 7.92
C MET A 103 11.05 11.87 9.42
N ILE A 104 9.80 11.63 9.79
CA ILE A 104 9.32 11.70 11.17
C ILE A 104 8.68 10.36 11.55
N LYS A 105 8.96 9.89 12.77
CA LYS A 105 8.28 8.79 13.43
C LYS A 105 7.49 9.32 14.63
N TYR A 106 6.20 9.00 14.68
CA TYR A 106 5.36 9.15 15.86
C TYR A 106 5.24 7.81 16.56
N ARG A 107 5.39 7.78 17.88
CA ARG A 107 5.42 6.54 18.65
C ARG A 107 4.05 6.17 19.19
N ASN A 108 3.73 4.87 19.16
CA ASN A 108 2.64 4.27 19.94
C ASN A 108 1.27 4.93 19.73
N LEU A 109 0.88 5.15 18.47
CA LEU A 109 -0.48 5.57 18.12
C LEU A 109 -1.47 4.50 18.56
N LYS A 110 -2.49 4.91 19.33
CA LYS A 110 -3.59 4.04 19.77
C LYS A 110 -4.87 4.41 19.06
N GLU A 111 -5.83 3.49 19.09
CA GLU A 111 -7.17 3.70 18.52
C GLU A 111 -7.84 4.96 19.07
N SER A 112 -7.72 5.21 20.39
CA SER A 112 -8.28 6.39 21.05
C SER A 112 -7.72 7.72 20.55
N ASP A 113 -6.57 7.69 19.90
CA ASP A 113 -5.81 8.88 19.52
C ASP A 113 -5.86 9.16 18.00
N VAL A 114 -6.43 8.26 17.19
CA VAL A 114 -6.41 8.35 15.72
C VAL A 114 -6.98 9.68 15.22
N ASP A 115 -8.14 10.10 15.74
CA ASP A 115 -8.79 11.33 15.27
C ASP A 115 -7.95 12.57 15.58
N ALA A 116 -7.37 12.64 16.79
CA ALA A 116 -6.49 13.73 17.21
C ALA A 116 -5.18 13.72 16.41
N PHE A 117 -4.61 12.55 16.15
CA PHE A 117 -3.41 12.40 15.32
C PHE A 117 -3.65 12.90 13.89
N VAL A 118 -4.75 12.48 13.24
CA VAL A 118 -5.08 12.92 11.89
C VAL A 118 -5.34 14.42 11.84
N GLU A 119 -6.05 14.97 12.84
CA GLU A 119 -6.27 16.42 12.98
C GLU A 119 -4.96 17.19 13.08
N ASP A 120 -4.13 16.86 14.07
CA ASP A 120 -2.91 17.61 14.37
C ASP A 120 -1.91 17.49 13.22
N VAL A 121 -1.60 16.26 12.81
CA VAL A 121 -0.45 15.96 11.95
C VAL A 121 -0.79 16.08 10.47
N LEU A 122 -1.92 15.52 10.05
CA LEU A 122 -2.22 15.35 8.63
C LEU A 122 -3.07 16.47 8.06
N VAL A 123 -4.00 17.01 8.85
CA VAL A 123 -4.84 18.15 8.46
C VAL A 123 -4.14 19.47 8.76
N ASN A 124 -3.69 19.65 10.01
CA ASN A 124 -3.10 20.92 10.45
C ASN A 124 -1.58 21.05 10.22
N GLY A 125 -0.88 19.94 9.99
CA GLY A 125 0.58 19.95 9.80
C GLY A 125 1.37 20.33 11.06
N LYS A 126 0.82 20.04 12.23
CA LYS A 126 1.43 20.31 13.54
C LYS A 126 1.96 19.01 14.16
N PRO A 127 2.97 19.09 15.05
CA PRO A 127 3.35 17.96 15.88
C PRO A 127 2.14 17.40 16.65
N TRP A 128 2.03 16.08 16.73
CA TRP A 128 0.97 15.43 17.49
C TRP A 128 1.10 15.74 18.98
N THR A 129 0.11 16.40 19.55
CA THR A 129 0.19 16.94 20.92
C THR A 129 0.32 15.86 21.99
N SER A 130 -0.27 14.69 21.77
CA SER A 130 -0.36 13.60 22.75
C SER A 130 0.73 12.53 22.58
N GLY A 131 1.57 12.63 21.56
CA GLY A 131 2.52 11.59 21.19
C GLY A 131 3.98 12.03 21.21
N LEU A 132 4.87 11.05 21.32
CA LEU A 132 6.31 11.28 21.13
C LEU A 132 6.64 11.30 19.64
N GLN A 133 7.32 12.34 19.21
CA GLN A 133 7.82 12.51 17.85
C GLN A 133 9.36 12.37 17.84
N GLU A 134 9.87 11.58 16.91
CA GLU A 134 11.30 11.34 16.72
C GLU A 134 11.68 11.58 15.24
N PRO A 135 12.82 12.24 14.95
CA PRO A 135 13.33 12.30 13.59
C PRO A 135 13.80 10.91 13.14
N LEU A 136 13.57 10.59 11.88
CA LEU A 136 14.14 9.42 11.21
C LEU A 136 15.47 9.80 10.57
N SER A 137 16.41 8.87 10.57
CA SER A 137 17.71 9.01 9.92
C SER A 137 17.96 7.85 8.96
N GLY A 138 18.86 8.05 8.00
CA GLY A 138 19.20 7.03 7.01
C GLY A 138 18.14 6.84 5.93
N SER A 139 18.18 5.68 5.29
CA SER A 139 17.30 5.27 4.20
C SER A 139 16.37 4.14 4.63
N TYR A 140 15.14 4.15 4.12
CA TYR A 140 14.12 3.15 4.44
C TYR A 140 13.70 2.40 3.18
N VAL A 141 13.79 1.07 3.25
CA VAL A 141 13.42 0.14 2.20
C VAL A 141 12.18 -0.64 2.66
N PHE A 142 11.07 -0.43 1.97
CA PHE A 142 9.82 -1.16 2.22
C PHE A 142 9.61 -2.18 1.10
N VAL A 143 9.60 -3.46 1.46
CA VAL A 143 9.41 -4.57 0.52
C VAL A 143 8.00 -5.13 0.71
N CYS A 144 7.22 -5.20 -0.37
CA CYS A 144 5.87 -5.72 -0.28
C CYS A 144 5.88 -7.24 -0.08
N SER A 145 5.50 -7.71 1.11
CA SER A 145 5.52 -9.13 1.52
C SER A 145 4.14 -9.67 1.93
N HIS A 146 3.06 -9.00 1.53
CA HIS A 146 1.70 -9.30 2.01
C HIS A 146 1.11 -10.59 1.38
N ASN A 147 1.52 -11.76 1.87
CA ASN A 147 1.16 -13.07 1.32
C ASN A 147 -0.35 -13.32 1.24
N ASN A 148 -1.10 -12.95 2.27
CA ASN A 148 -2.54 -13.18 2.33
C ASN A 148 -3.34 -12.29 1.37
N ARG A 149 -2.75 -11.20 0.87
CA ARG A 149 -3.35 -10.34 -0.16
C ARG A 149 -2.87 -10.70 -1.55
N ASP A 150 -1.61 -11.10 -1.69
CA ASP A 150 -1.01 -11.44 -2.97
C ASP A 150 0.12 -12.48 -2.81
N ARG A 151 -0.05 -13.65 -3.44
CA ARG A 151 0.90 -14.75 -3.33
C ARG A 151 2.27 -14.41 -3.92
N ARG A 152 2.34 -13.59 -4.97
CA ARG A 152 3.62 -13.17 -5.58
C ARG A 152 4.41 -12.30 -4.62
N CYS A 153 3.74 -11.39 -3.92
CA CYS A 153 4.34 -10.62 -2.84
C CYS A 153 4.81 -11.52 -1.70
N GLY A 154 4.00 -12.52 -1.31
CA GLY A 154 4.36 -13.48 -0.27
C GLY A 154 5.55 -14.39 -0.61
N VAL A 155 5.80 -14.67 -1.89
CA VAL A 155 6.97 -15.46 -2.34
C VAL A 155 8.20 -14.56 -2.55
N CYS A 156 8.06 -13.45 -3.26
CA CYS A 156 9.20 -12.58 -3.58
C CYS A 156 9.69 -11.76 -2.37
N GLY A 157 8.76 -11.25 -1.57
CA GLY A 157 9.05 -10.25 -0.53
C GLY A 157 10.03 -10.72 0.55
N PRO A 158 9.77 -11.85 1.22
CA PRO A 158 10.68 -12.39 2.25
C PRO A 158 12.10 -12.63 1.74
N ILE A 159 12.25 -13.16 0.52
CA ILE A 159 13.56 -13.42 -0.10
C ILE A 159 14.34 -12.11 -0.32
N LEU A 160 13.66 -11.05 -0.78
CA LEU A 160 14.27 -9.74 -0.95
C LEU A 160 14.68 -9.13 0.40
N ILE A 161 13.84 -9.21 1.43
CA ILE A 161 14.16 -8.71 2.77
C ILE A 161 15.39 -9.41 3.33
N GLU A 162 15.49 -10.73 3.17
CA GLU A 162 16.66 -11.52 3.58
C GLU A 162 17.92 -11.05 2.87
N GLU A 163 17.89 -10.90 1.54
CA GLU A 163 19.07 -10.46 0.78
C GLU A 163 19.47 -9.01 1.10
N PHE A 164 18.51 -8.10 1.29
CA PHE A 164 18.79 -6.74 1.77
C PHE A 164 19.46 -6.78 3.15
N SER A 165 18.89 -7.52 4.10
CA SER A 165 19.38 -7.60 5.47
C SER A 165 20.81 -8.16 5.51
N LYS A 166 21.05 -9.24 4.79
CA LYS A 166 22.39 -9.85 4.64
C LYS A 166 23.41 -8.87 4.07
N LEU A 167 23.06 -8.12 3.03
CA LEU A 167 24.00 -7.17 2.40
C LEU A 167 24.23 -5.93 3.26
N ILE A 168 23.20 -5.41 3.92
CA ILE A 168 23.29 -4.31 4.90
C ILE A 168 24.26 -4.71 6.01
N ASP A 169 24.12 -5.93 6.55
CA ASP A 169 25.01 -6.48 7.57
C ASP A 169 26.45 -6.61 7.07
N SER A 170 26.64 -7.17 5.87
CA SER A 170 27.98 -7.37 5.30
C SER A 170 28.73 -6.07 4.99
N LYS A 171 28.01 -4.98 4.75
CA LYS A 171 28.55 -3.64 4.42
C LYS A 171 28.58 -2.70 5.62
N ASP A 172 28.21 -3.17 6.82
CA ASP A 172 28.12 -2.38 8.05
C ASP A 172 27.17 -1.17 7.96
N LEU A 173 26.05 -1.33 7.24
CA LEU A 173 25.07 -0.25 6.98
C LEU A 173 23.88 -0.27 7.94
N LYS A 174 23.95 -1.01 9.06
CA LYS A 174 22.82 -1.21 9.99
C LYS A 174 22.22 0.08 10.56
N ASN A 175 23.04 1.11 10.71
CA ASN A 175 22.63 2.42 11.23
C ASN A 175 22.21 3.40 10.12
N GLU A 176 22.36 3.02 8.85
CA GLU A 176 22.15 3.88 7.69
C GLU A 176 21.00 3.42 6.79
N VAL A 177 20.71 2.11 6.75
CA VAL A 177 19.70 1.51 5.87
C VAL A 177 18.83 0.56 6.66
N HIS A 178 17.53 0.80 6.64
CA HIS A 178 16.53 0.01 7.34
C HIS A 178 15.62 -0.68 6.32
N VAL A 179 15.49 -2.01 6.40
CA VAL A 179 14.61 -2.80 5.51
C VAL A 179 13.50 -3.49 6.29
N THR A 180 12.25 -3.33 5.84
CA THR A 180 11.09 -3.97 6.47
C THR A 180 10.03 -4.39 5.46
N ALA A 181 9.19 -5.35 5.84
CA ALA A 181 8.03 -5.74 5.08
C ALA A 181 6.95 -4.65 5.11
N CYS A 182 6.20 -4.53 4.02
CA CYS A 182 4.99 -3.72 3.96
C CYS A 182 3.80 -4.45 3.34
N SER A 183 2.61 -3.93 3.60
CA SER A 183 1.35 -4.40 3.05
C SER A 183 1.32 -4.22 1.53
N HIS A 184 0.34 -4.83 0.88
CA HIS A 184 0.22 -4.76 -0.56
C HIS A 184 0.11 -3.33 -1.10
N VAL A 185 1.10 -2.90 -1.87
CA VAL A 185 1.20 -1.55 -2.45
C VAL A 185 0.66 -1.45 -3.88
N GLY A 186 0.00 -2.50 -4.37
CA GLY A 186 -0.49 -2.61 -5.74
C GLY A 186 0.60 -3.03 -6.75
N GLY A 187 0.17 -3.35 -7.96
CA GLY A 187 1.09 -3.75 -9.03
C GLY A 187 1.62 -5.18 -8.86
N HIS A 188 0.76 -6.16 -8.56
CA HIS A 188 1.14 -7.59 -8.47
C HIS A 188 1.86 -8.11 -9.71
N LYS A 189 1.52 -7.55 -10.88
CA LYS A 189 2.12 -7.91 -12.16
C LYS A 189 3.59 -7.50 -12.24
N TYR A 190 4.03 -6.64 -11.32
CA TYR A 190 5.40 -6.15 -11.12
C TYR A 190 6.04 -6.70 -9.83
N ALA A 191 5.53 -7.79 -9.26
CA ALA A 191 5.98 -8.33 -7.98
C ALA A 191 7.50 -8.53 -7.92
N GLY A 192 8.04 -8.37 -6.71
CA GLY A 192 9.35 -7.74 -6.50
C GLY A 192 9.18 -6.22 -6.30
N ASN A 193 8.12 -5.82 -5.60
CA ASN A 193 7.79 -4.41 -5.36
C ASN A 193 8.59 -3.90 -4.16
N VAL A 194 9.38 -2.85 -4.37
CA VAL A 194 10.22 -2.21 -3.36
C VAL A 194 10.02 -0.70 -3.41
N ILE A 195 9.90 -0.06 -2.26
CA ILE A 195 9.87 1.40 -2.14
C ILE A 195 11.10 1.83 -1.33
N ILE A 196 11.90 2.73 -1.88
CA ILE A 196 13.11 3.25 -1.23
C ILE A 196 12.89 4.73 -0.95
N PHE A 197 12.92 5.09 0.33
CA PHE A 197 13.02 6.46 0.80
C PHE A 197 14.46 6.76 1.17
N SER A 198 15.08 7.67 0.43
CA SER A 198 16.45 8.14 0.67
C SER A 198 16.56 9.61 0.27
N ALA A 199 17.57 10.29 0.81
CA ALA A 199 17.92 11.63 0.36
C ALA A 199 18.55 11.58 -1.04
N ASP A 200 18.14 12.48 -1.93
CA ASP A 200 18.81 12.73 -3.20
C ASP A 200 20.09 13.58 -3.00
N LYS A 201 20.74 13.94 -4.09
CA LYS A 201 22.00 14.72 -4.06
C LYS A 201 21.81 16.12 -3.51
N GLU A 202 20.60 16.63 -3.57
CA GLU A 202 20.18 17.92 -3.04
C GLU A 202 19.70 17.82 -1.57
N GLY A 203 19.72 16.63 -0.98
CA GLY A 203 19.27 16.36 0.38
C GLY A 203 17.76 16.25 0.53
N LYS A 204 16.99 16.27 -0.57
CA LYS A 204 15.53 16.11 -0.55
C LYS A 204 15.17 14.63 -0.53
N ILE A 205 14.18 14.28 0.28
CA ILE A 205 13.72 12.90 0.41
C ILE A 205 12.89 12.51 -0.82
N ALA A 206 13.36 11.47 -1.51
CA ALA A 206 12.68 10.86 -2.64
C ALA A 206 12.15 9.46 -2.26
N GLY A 207 10.87 9.19 -2.54
CA GLY A 207 10.25 7.87 -2.38
C GLY A 207 10.17 7.16 -3.72
N ASN A 208 11.20 6.39 -4.10
CA ASN A 208 11.30 5.71 -5.39
C ASN A 208 10.67 4.32 -5.35
N TRP A 209 9.81 4.03 -6.33
CA TRP A 209 9.13 2.75 -6.47
C TRP A 209 9.84 1.89 -7.50
N TYR A 210 10.05 0.63 -7.18
CA TYR A 210 10.63 -0.36 -8.04
C TYR A 210 9.71 -1.57 -8.16
N GLY A 211 9.72 -2.20 -9.33
CA GLY A 211 9.04 -3.46 -9.61
C GLY A 211 10.00 -4.42 -10.30
N TYR A 212 9.63 -5.70 -10.34
CA TYR A 212 10.49 -6.78 -10.85
C TYR A 212 11.86 -6.88 -10.17
N VAL A 213 12.01 -6.35 -8.96
CA VAL A 213 13.26 -6.48 -8.20
C VAL A 213 13.50 -7.95 -7.88
N THR A 214 14.71 -8.42 -8.18
CA THR A 214 15.20 -9.77 -7.86
C THR A 214 16.36 -9.69 -6.86
N PRO A 215 16.78 -10.81 -6.23
CA PRO A 215 17.94 -10.81 -5.34
C PRO A 215 19.21 -10.27 -5.99
N SER A 216 19.43 -10.52 -7.29
CA SER A 216 20.60 -9.97 -8.01
C SER A 216 20.59 -8.46 -8.19
N ASP A 217 19.44 -7.80 -8.00
CA ASP A 217 19.31 -6.35 -8.11
C ASP A 217 19.61 -5.63 -6.78
N VAL A 218 19.57 -6.34 -5.66
CA VAL A 218 19.75 -5.76 -4.32
C VAL A 218 21.10 -5.05 -4.16
N PRO A 219 22.25 -5.61 -4.61
CA PRO A 219 23.51 -4.89 -4.57
C PRO A 219 23.48 -3.56 -5.31
N ILE A 220 22.83 -3.51 -6.48
CA ILE A 220 22.71 -2.30 -7.30
C ILE A 220 21.83 -1.26 -6.61
N LEU A 221 20.72 -1.67 -5.97
CA LEU A 221 19.87 -0.76 -5.22
C LEU A 221 20.60 -0.15 -4.01
N LEU A 222 21.44 -0.92 -3.33
CA LEU A 222 22.25 -0.41 -2.22
C LEU A 222 23.36 0.54 -2.70
N ASP A 223 24.12 0.13 -3.72
CA ASP A 223 25.34 0.82 -4.12
C ASP A 223 25.09 2.01 -5.05
N GLU A 224 24.09 1.95 -5.92
CA GLU A 224 23.78 3.05 -6.85
C GLU A 224 22.62 3.91 -6.36
N GLN A 225 21.49 3.29 -5.99
CA GLN A 225 20.33 4.10 -5.61
C GLN A 225 20.47 4.71 -4.22
N ILE A 226 20.71 3.90 -3.18
CA ILE A 226 20.75 4.39 -1.81
C ILE A 226 22.01 5.24 -1.56
N ARG A 227 23.18 4.78 -2.04
CA ARG A 227 24.45 5.47 -1.79
C ARG A 227 24.71 6.65 -2.74
N GLU A 228 24.31 6.59 -4.01
CA GLU A 228 24.62 7.64 -5.00
C GLU A 228 23.39 8.44 -5.47
N GLY A 229 22.18 8.06 -5.05
CA GLY A 229 20.93 8.69 -5.49
C GLY A 229 20.58 8.43 -6.96
N LYS A 230 21.13 7.35 -7.55
CA LYS A 230 20.90 7.01 -8.96
C LYS A 230 19.66 6.12 -9.12
N VAL A 231 18.66 6.65 -9.81
CA VAL A 231 17.45 5.89 -10.18
C VAL A 231 17.80 4.73 -11.12
N ILE A 232 17.43 3.52 -10.73
CA ILE A 232 17.59 2.31 -11.56
C ILE A 232 16.42 2.19 -12.54
N GLU A 233 16.55 2.85 -13.69
CA GLU A 233 15.46 3.06 -14.67
C GLU A 233 14.77 1.76 -15.10
N ARG A 234 15.52 0.67 -15.32
CA ARG A 234 14.96 -0.63 -15.75
C ARG A 234 13.98 -1.25 -14.74
N LEU A 235 14.05 -0.86 -13.47
CA LEU A 235 13.20 -1.36 -12.38
C LEU A 235 12.17 -0.31 -11.95
N TRP A 236 12.35 0.95 -12.36
CA TRP A 236 11.68 2.09 -11.75
C TRP A 236 10.25 2.26 -12.25
N ARG A 237 9.33 2.43 -11.29
CA ARG A 237 7.89 2.58 -11.52
C ARG A 237 7.39 4.01 -11.39
N GLY A 238 8.10 4.83 -10.62
CA GLY A 238 7.73 6.21 -10.32
C GLY A 238 8.28 6.68 -8.98
N GLN A 239 7.99 7.93 -8.63
CA GLN A 239 8.52 8.57 -7.43
C GLN A 239 7.43 9.39 -6.73
N MET A 240 7.40 9.36 -5.40
CA MET A 240 6.57 10.24 -4.57
C MET A 240 6.83 11.72 -4.91
N GLY A 241 5.76 12.49 -5.06
CA GLY A 241 5.80 13.92 -5.37
C GLY A 241 6.15 14.25 -6.82
N LEU A 242 6.33 13.26 -7.70
CA LEU A 242 6.53 13.48 -9.14
C LEU A 242 5.26 13.12 -9.95
N PRO A 243 4.79 14.01 -10.85
CA PRO A 243 3.73 13.68 -11.80
C PRO A 243 4.16 12.59 -12.79
N ALA A 244 3.22 11.75 -13.21
CA ALA A 244 3.46 10.68 -14.18
C ALA A 244 4.01 11.20 -15.54
N GLU A 245 3.62 12.39 -15.98
CA GLU A 245 4.03 12.95 -17.29
C GLU A 245 5.49 13.41 -17.36
N ILE A 246 6.11 13.75 -16.21
CA ILE A 246 7.52 14.16 -16.17
C ILE A 246 8.45 12.95 -16.28
N THR A 247 7.94 11.76 -15.98
CA THR A 247 8.71 10.51 -15.99
C THR A 247 9.17 10.09 -17.38
N ASP A 248 8.38 10.37 -18.42
CA ASP A 248 8.78 10.10 -19.81
C ASP A 248 9.85 11.09 -20.32
N LYS A 249 9.92 12.32 -19.77
CA LYS A 249 10.88 13.37 -20.20
C LYS A 249 12.23 13.31 -19.49
N VAL A 250 12.30 12.87 -18.23
CA VAL A 250 13.58 12.58 -17.56
C VAL A 250 14.37 11.51 -18.34
N ASN A 251 13.64 10.62 -19.02
CA ASN A 251 14.16 9.54 -19.85
C ASN A 251 14.87 10.05 -21.14
N GLU A 252 14.45 11.19 -21.70
CA GLU A 252 15.05 11.75 -22.92
C GLU A 252 16.29 12.61 -22.64
N GLN A 253 16.35 13.27 -21.47
CA GLN A 253 17.42 14.23 -21.15
C GLN A 253 18.71 13.63 -20.60
N ARG A 254 18.80 12.32 -20.38
CA ARG A 254 19.99 11.64 -19.81
C ARG A 254 20.76 10.75 -20.79
N VAL A 255 20.31 10.63 -22.04
CA VAL A 255 21.07 9.91 -23.08
C VAL A 255 22.19 10.82 -23.60
N PRO A 256 23.48 10.43 -23.53
CA PRO A 256 24.55 11.20 -24.18
C PRO A 256 24.33 11.14 -25.70
N ASN A 257 24.28 12.31 -26.34
CA ASN A 257 24.20 12.44 -27.80
C ASN A 257 25.34 11.67 -28.48
N GLY A 258 24.99 10.51 -29.04
CA GLY A 258 25.80 9.74 -29.97
C GLY A 258 25.23 9.89 -31.38
N THR A 259 25.97 10.63 -32.19
CA THR A 259 25.95 10.86 -33.64
C THR A 259 24.89 10.13 -34.50
N THR A 260 24.18 10.98 -35.25
CA THR A 260 23.30 10.76 -36.40
C THR A 260 23.81 9.79 -37.47
N VAL A 261 22.94 8.86 -37.88
CA VAL A 261 22.76 8.48 -39.30
C VAL A 261 21.27 8.22 -39.54
N ASP A 262 20.71 8.95 -40.51
CA ASP A 262 19.34 8.86 -40.99
C ASP A 262 19.05 7.52 -41.67
N GLU A 263 17.85 6.95 -41.45
CA GLU A 263 17.09 6.34 -42.55
C GLU A 263 15.58 6.30 -42.25
N LYS A 264 14.81 6.72 -43.26
CA LYS A 264 13.36 6.95 -43.24
C LYS A 264 12.59 5.62 -43.38
N GLY A 265 11.51 5.47 -42.61
CA GLY A 265 10.47 4.47 -42.84
C GLY A 265 9.15 4.87 -42.20
N GLN A 266 8.10 5.01 -43.01
CA GLN A 266 6.77 5.51 -42.65
C GLN A 266 5.98 4.57 -41.73
N ALA A 267 5.14 5.19 -40.89
CA ALA A 267 4.14 4.56 -40.02
C ALA A 267 3.00 3.86 -40.80
N PRO A 268 2.22 3.04 -40.08
CA PRO A 268 0.78 3.28 -40.09
C PRO A 268 0.19 3.41 -38.69
N VAL A 269 -0.83 4.27 -38.65
CA VAL A 269 -1.72 4.62 -37.54
C VAL A 269 -2.75 3.50 -37.36
N GLU A 270 -2.99 3.05 -36.12
CA GLU A 270 -4.26 2.42 -35.74
C GLU A 270 -4.75 2.91 -34.37
N ASN A 271 -6.08 3.02 -34.31
CA ASN A 271 -6.89 3.71 -33.32
C ASN A 271 -7.15 2.88 -32.05
N ALA A 272 -7.27 3.62 -30.94
CA ALA A 272 -8.24 3.46 -29.85
C ALA A 272 -8.44 2.08 -29.19
N SER A 273 -8.11 2.01 -27.91
CA SER A 273 -8.96 1.32 -26.93
C SER A 273 -8.97 2.05 -25.60
N GLN A 274 -10.12 2.65 -25.35
CA GLN A 274 -10.56 3.36 -24.16
C GLN A 274 -10.84 2.35 -23.02
N GLY A 275 -10.34 2.64 -21.81
CA GLY A 275 -10.92 2.18 -20.54
C GLY A 275 -10.21 1.04 -19.79
N CYS A 276 -9.84 1.29 -18.52
CA CYS A 276 -10.57 0.76 -17.35
C CYS A 276 -9.90 1.12 -15.99
N CYS A 277 -10.71 1.72 -15.11
CA CYS A 277 -10.64 1.69 -13.64
C CYS A 277 -9.48 2.39 -12.90
N GLN A 278 -9.54 3.72 -12.76
CA GLN A 278 -8.86 4.44 -11.66
C GLN A 278 -9.79 4.48 -10.44
N GLY A 279 -9.48 3.66 -9.42
CA GLY A 279 -10.09 3.78 -8.09
C GLY A 279 -9.62 5.06 -7.39
N THR A 280 -10.55 5.93 -7.03
CA THR A 280 -10.28 7.26 -6.47
C THR A 280 -10.03 7.23 -4.95
N ALA A 281 -9.05 6.47 -4.46
CA ALA A 281 -8.62 6.58 -3.05
C ALA A 281 -7.25 5.94 -2.71
N GLY A 282 -6.37 5.66 -3.67
CA GLY A 282 -5.06 5.06 -3.33
C GLY A 282 -5.11 3.62 -2.78
N PHE A 283 -6.30 3.01 -2.70
CA PHE A 283 -6.48 1.57 -2.48
C PHE A 283 -6.86 0.91 -3.82
N SER A 284 -6.04 -0.03 -4.27
CA SER A 284 -6.30 -0.84 -5.47
C SER A 284 -7.34 -1.92 -5.12
N CYS A 285 -8.61 -1.66 -5.45
CA CYS A 285 -9.67 -2.65 -5.42
C CYS A 285 -9.65 -3.44 -6.74
N CYS A 286 -9.04 -4.63 -6.76
CA CYS A 286 -9.27 -5.61 -7.82
C CYS A 286 -10.25 -6.66 -7.31
N ARG A 287 -11.34 -6.86 -8.05
CA ARG A 287 -12.32 -7.94 -7.85
C ARG A 287 -11.82 -9.16 -8.64
N ASP A 288 -11.66 -10.30 -7.98
CA ASP A 288 -11.26 -11.54 -8.66
C ASP A 288 -12.36 -12.03 -9.61
N ALA A 289 -11.96 -12.38 -10.83
CA ALA A 289 -12.78 -13.19 -11.72
C ALA A 289 -12.62 -14.65 -11.28
N SER A 290 -13.64 -15.19 -10.61
CA SER A 290 -13.73 -16.61 -10.31
C SER A 290 -13.82 -17.39 -11.63
N ALA A 291 -12.85 -18.26 -11.87
CA ALA A 291 -12.89 -19.22 -12.96
C ALA A 291 -13.94 -20.30 -12.63
N GLU A 292 -15.08 -20.26 -13.32
CA GLU A 292 -16.03 -21.37 -13.33
C GLU A 292 -15.50 -22.50 -14.24
N VAL A 293 -15.26 -23.66 -13.63
CA VAL A 293 -15.02 -24.92 -14.31
C VAL A 293 -16.32 -25.37 -15.00
N LYS A 294 -16.26 -25.63 -16.31
CA LYS A 294 -17.34 -26.27 -17.08
C LYS A 294 -16.98 -27.72 -17.39
N GLU A 295 -17.84 -28.65 -16.95
CA GLU A 295 -18.27 -29.90 -17.61
C GLU A 295 -19.23 -30.63 -16.61
N GLY A 296 -20.36 -31.25 -16.93
CA GLY A 296 -21.06 -31.57 -18.17
C GLY A 296 -22.52 -31.98 -17.88
N LYS A 297 -23.31 -32.17 -18.95
CA LYS A 297 -24.79 -32.29 -18.99
C LYS A 297 -25.39 -33.57 -18.39
N LYS A 298 -26.57 -33.44 -17.76
CA LYS A 298 -27.88 -34.16 -17.94
C LYS A 298 -28.80 -33.74 -16.77
N GLY A 299 -30.09 -33.43 -16.85
CA GLY A 299 -31.10 -33.33 -17.89
C GLY A 299 -32.42 -32.83 -17.23
N GLN A 300 -33.29 -32.23 -18.06
CA GLN A 300 -34.74 -32.00 -17.87
C GLN A 300 -35.28 -31.26 -16.61
N GLY A 301 -35.87 -30.09 -16.86
CA GLY A 301 -36.78 -29.40 -15.94
C GLY A 301 -37.30 -28.10 -16.56
N ARG A 302 -38.55 -28.11 -17.01
CA ARG A 302 -39.25 -27.15 -17.87
C ARG A 302 -39.76 -25.91 -17.10
N LEU A 303 -39.96 -24.80 -17.84
CA LEU A 303 -40.77 -23.57 -17.55
C LEU A 303 -40.09 -22.50 -16.66
N SER A 304 -40.21 -21.19 -16.88
CA SER A 304 -40.74 -20.35 -17.98
C SER A 304 -40.30 -18.90 -17.72
N CYS A 305 -40.23 -18.13 -18.80
CA CYS A 305 -39.90 -16.69 -18.89
C CYS A 305 -40.71 -15.79 -17.93
N TRP A 306 -40.09 -14.77 -17.31
CA TRP A 306 -40.50 -13.37 -17.51
C TRP A 306 -39.51 -12.36 -16.90
N SER A 307 -39.38 -11.25 -17.61
CA SER A 307 -38.61 -10.01 -17.42
C SER A 307 -39.24 -9.00 -16.46
N GLY A 308 -38.42 -8.06 -15.96
CA GLY A 308 -38.84 -6.74 -15.43
C GLY A 308 -38.11 -6.39 -14.13
N LYS A 309 -37.00 -5.64 -14.10
CA LYS A 309 -36.76 -4.19 -14.29
C LYS A 309 -37.50 -3.22 -13.31
N TRP A 310 -36.70 -2.61 -12.41
CA TRP A 310 -36.74 -1.25 -11.77
C TRP A 310 -37.99 -0.90 -10.90
N ASP A 311 -38.00 -0.11 -9.81
CA ASP A 311 -37.19 1.03 -9.35
C ASP A 311 -37.36 1.30 -7.82
N GLN A 312 -36.54 2.25 -7.34
CA GLN A 312 -36.31 2.98 -6.07
C GLN A 312 -37.47 3.27 -5.04
N PRO A 313 -37.14 3.80 -3.82
CA PRO A 313 -37.97 3.71 -2.60
C PRO A 313 -38.80 4.97 -2.28
N GLU A 314 -39.88 4.77 -1.52
CA GLU A 314 -40.71 5.86 -0.96
C GLU A 314 -40.40 6.16 0.51
N VAL A 315 -40.25 7.44 0.79
CA VAL A 315 -40.13 8.11 2.08
C VAL A 315 -41.53 8.29 2.67
N PHE A 316 -41.73 7.99 3.96
CA PHE A 316 -42.87 8.52 4.71
C PHE A 316 -42.44 9.17 6.02
N THR A 317 -42.80 10.44 6.14
CA THR A 317 -42.80 11.26 7.35
C THR A 317 -44.20 11.22 7.96
N ALA A 318 -44.33 11.01 9.27
CA ALA A 318 -45.54 11.34 10.02
C ALA A 318 -45.19 11.82 11.44
N ILE A 319 -45.50 13.10 11.67
CA ILE A 319 -45.68 13.83 12.95
C ILE A 319 -46.86 13.16 13.69
N GLY A 320 -47.03 13.07 15.02
CA GLY A 320 -46.37 13.56 16.23
C GLY A 320 -47.43 13.48 17.36
N MET A 321 -47.06 13.13 18.59
CA MET A 321 -47.89 13.37 19.79
C MET A 321 -47.00 13.60 21.02
N VAL A 322 -47.32 14.67 21.75
CA VAL A 322 -46.64 15.19 22.94
C VAL A 322 -47.46 14.84 24.19
N GLY A 323 -46.76 14.52 25.30
CA GLY A 323 -47.26 14.54 26.69
C GLY A 323 -47.43 13.14 27.31
N ALA A 324 -46.95 12.79 28.49
CA ALA A 324 -46.51 13.58 29.64
C ALA A 324 -45.44 12.86 30.48
N VAL A 325 -44.58 13.66 31.12
CA VAL A 325 -43.54 13.31 32.08
C VAL A 325 -44.14 13.05 33.47
N ALA A 326 -43.43 12.24 34.27
CA ALA A 326 -43.47 12.09 35.73
C ALA A 326 -44.38 11.00 36.33
N PHE A 327 -43.85 9.78 36.50
CA PHE A 327 -44.27 8.88 37.59
C PHE A 327 -43.20 7.86 38.05
N VAL A 328 -41.90 8.17 37.93
CA VAL A 328 -40.83 7.27 38.46
C VAL A 328 -40.33 7.69 39.86
N ALA A 329 -40.78 8.82 40.41
CA ALA A 329 -40.36 9.26 41.75
C ALA A 329 -41.13 8.60 42.93
N VAL A 330 -42.19 7.82 42.69
CA VAL A 330 -42.98 7.19 43.77
C VAL A 330 -42.58 5.73 44.04
N ALA A 331 -41.89 5.06 43.11
CA ALA A 331 -41.43 3.69 43.31
C ALA A 331 -40.13 3.57 44.14
N TYR A 332 -39.34 4.64 44.26
CA TYR A 332 -38.10 4.63 45.06
C TYR A 332 -38.32 4.99 46.55
N GLY A 333 -39.48 5.57 46.89
CA GLY A 333 -39.84 5.94 48.27
C GLY A 333 -40.35 4.78 49.14
N PHE A 334 -40.91 3.73 48.52
CA PHE A 334 -41.45 2.58 49.26
C PHE A 334 -40.49 1.38 49.38
N TYR A 335 -39.39 1.37 48.62
CA TYR A 335 -38.40 0.28 48.71
C TYR A 335 -37.34 0.48 49.82
N LYS A 336 -37.19 1.71 50.36
CA LYS A 336 -36.18 2.02 51.40
C LYS A 336 -36.73 2.06 52.84
N ARG A 337 -37.94 1.54 53.08
CA ARG A 337 -38.55 1.51 54.42
C ARG A 337 -38.97 0.11 54.90
N SER A 338 -38.47 -0.95 54.26
CA SER A 338 -38.76 -2.33 54.68
C SER A 338 -37.59 -3.30 54.53
N HIS A 339 -36.34 -2.80 54.53
CA HIS A 339 -35.16 -3.61 54.84
C HIS A 339 -34.11 -2.80 55.59
#